data_AF-A0A6J7ZLV4-F1
#
_entry.id   AF-A0A6J7ZLV4-F1
#
_cell.length_a   1.000
_cell.length_b   1.000
_cell.length_c   1.000
_cell.angle_alpha   90.00
_cell.angle_beta   90.00
_cell.angle_gamma   90.00
#
_symmetry.space_group_name_H-M   'P 1'
#
loop_
_entity.id
_entity.type
_entity.pdbx_description
1 polymer ?
#
loop_
_entity_poly.entity_id
_entity_poly.type
_entity_poly.pdbx_seq_one_letter_code
_entity_poly.pdbx_strand_id
1 'polypeptide(L)' 'MIIDFSQPYKTQDFEASGMYAAMPRDILLVVGDEIIEAPMAWRSRFFEYRAYRSLVKEYFQQGAKWTTAPKPLMSDGMDN' A
#
# COMPACT_ATOMS: atom_id res chain seq x y z
N MET A 1 9.29 11.21 -2.75
CA MET A 1 8.86 11.71 -1.42
C MET A 1 9.32 10.69 -0.40
N ILE A 2 10.11 11.09 0.59
CA ILE A 2 10.52 10.19 1.67
C ILE A 2 9.33 10.04 2.63
N ILE A 3 8.98 8.81 2.99
CA ILE A 3 7.88 8.52 3.92
C ILE A 3 8.48 8.34 5.32
N ASP A 4 7.98 9.11 6.28
CA ASP A 4 8.27 8.90 7.70
C ASP A 4 7.21 7.94 8.27
N PHE A 5 7.62 6.70 8.55
CA PHE A 5 6.75 5.66 9.10
C PHE A 5 6.49 5.82 10.60
N SER A 6 7.24 6.68 11.30
CA SER A 6 7.02 6.94 12.72
C SER A 6 5.78 7.81 12.97
N GLN A 7 5.34 8.57 11.97
CA GLN A 7 4.16 9.43 12.09
C GLN A 7 2.89 8.59 12.20
N PRO A 8 2.05 8.82 13.23
CA PRO A 8 0.74 8.19 13.33
C PRO A 8 -0.19 8.73 12.25
N TYR A 9 -1.12 7.87 11.82
CA TYR A 9 -2.20 8.22 10.90
C TYR A 9 -3.52 7.63 11.37
N LYS A 10 -4.60 8.28 10.94
CA LYS A 10 -5.97 7.95 11.35
C LYS A 10 -6.87 7.85 10.13
N THR A 11 -7.64 6.78 10.06
CA THR A 11 -8.79 6.60 9.17
C THR A 11 -10.09 6.78 9.96
N GLN A 12 -11.25 6.63 9.32
CA GLN A 12 -12.52 6.59 10.06
C GLN A 12 -12.63 5.35 10.97
N ASP A 13 -11.93 4.26 10.62
CA ASP A 13 -12.08 2.95 11.26
C ASP A 13 -10.98 2.64 12.29
N PHE A 14 -9.78 3.25 12.18
CA PHE A 14 -8.65 2.97 13.08
C PHE A 14 -7.60 4.08 13.12
N GLU A 15 -6.70 4.00 14.10
CA GLU A 15 -5.48 4.80 14.22
C GLU A 15 -4.27 3.88 14.37
N ALA A 16 -3.18 4.15 13.64
CA ALA A 16 -1.96 3.34 13.67
C ALA A 16 -0.72 4.15 13.26
N SER A 17 0.46 3.69 13.67
CA SER A 17 1.75 4.13 13.10
C SER A 17 2.19 3.20 11.97
N GLY A 18 3.03 3.73 11.07
CA GLY A 18 3.59 2.97 9.96
C GLY A 18 4.58 1.88 10.40
N MET A 19 4.85 0.94 9.51
CA MET A 19 5.88 -0.09 9.69
C MET A 19 7.17 0.28 8.95
N TYR A 20 7.34 -0.16 7.71
CA TYR A 20 8.50 0.13 6.85
C TYR A 20 8.14 -0.09 5.38
N ALA A 21 9.09 0.13 4.47
CA ALA A 21 9.00 -0.24 3.05
C ALA A 21 10.21 -1.08 2.57
N ALA A 22 10.73 -1.96 3.42
CA ALA A 22 11.86 -2.83 3.10
C ALA A 22 11.47 -4.03 2.20
N MET A 23 10.20 -4.43 2.20
CA MET A 23 9.72 -5.66 1.55
C MET A 23 8.73 -5.33 0.40
N PRO A 24 9.21 -4.86 -0.77
CA PRO A 24 8.33 -4.52 -1.89
C PRO A 24 7.49 -5.70 -2.39
N ARG A 25 7.96 -6.93 -2.17
CA ARG A 25 7.25 -8.17 -2.56
C ARG A 25 5.92 -8.35 -1.84
N ASP A 26 5.78 -7.80 -0.65
CA ASP A 26 4.56 -7.98 0.15
C ASP A 26 3.39 -7.14 -0.38
N ILE A 27 3.69 -6.04 -1.10
CA ILE A 27 2.71 -5.06 -1.53
C ILE A 27 2.58 -4.92 -3.05
N LEU A 28 3.62 -5.26 -3.81
CA LEU A 28 3.62 -5.21 -5.27
C LEU A 28 3.73 -6.61 -5.87
N LEU A 29 2.74 -6.97 -6.68
CA LEU A 29 2.78 -8.14 -7.55
C LEU A 29 2.85 -7.68 -9.01
N VAL A 30 3.74 -8.28 -9.79
CA VAL A 30 3.83 -8.03 -11.24
C VAL A 30 3.35 -9.27 -11.97
N VAL A 31 2.35 -9.11 -12.84
CA VAL A 31 1.81 -10.17 -13.71
C VAL A 31 1.83 -9.66 -15.15
N GLY A 32 2.76 -10.18 -15.95
CA GLY A 32 2.97 -9.67 -17.31
C GLY A 32 3.41 -8.20 -17.31
N ASP A 33 2.61 -7.33 -17.95
CA ASP A 33 2.82 -5.88 -18.02
C ASP A 33 2.05 -5.09 -16.94
N GLU A 34 1.47 -5.79 -15.95
CA GLU A 34 0.61 -5.21 -14.92
C GLU A 34 1.26 -5.23 -13.54
N ILE A 35 1.26 -4.07 -12.87
CA ILE A 35 1.62 -3.90 -11.46
C ILE A 35 0.34 -3.85 -10.63
N ILE A 36 0.22 -4.76 -9.66
CA ILE A 36 -0.92 -4.90 -8.76
C ILE A 36 -0.49 -4.51 -7.33
N GLU A 37 -1.13 -3.48 -6.77
CA GLU A 37 -1.00 -3.12 -5.34
C GLU A 37 -1.91 -4.02 -4.49
N ALA A 38 -1.32 -4.79 -3.58
CA ALA A 38 -2.03 -5.70 -2.69
C ALA A 38 -2.77 -4.95 -1.56
N PRO A 39 -3.96 -5.40 -1.14
CA PRO A 39 -4.63 -4.88 0.04
C PRO A 39 -3.98 -5.55 1.26
N MET A 40 -3.06 -4.83 1.92
CA MET A 40 -2.41 -5.32 3.13
C MET A 40 -3.46 -5.64 4.21
N ALA A 41 -3.18 -6.61 5.08
CA ALA A 41 -4.07 -7.03 6.18
C ALA A 41 -3.70 -6.41 7.54
N TRP A 42 -2.59 -5.66 7.62
CA TRP A 42 -2.18 -5.00 8.86
C TRP A 42 -2.43 -3.51 8.82
N ARG A 43 -3.07 -2.97 9.87
CA ARG A 43 -3.32 -1.54 10.04
C ARG A 43 -2.05 -0.70 9.84
N SER A 44 -0.91 -1.14 10.38
CA SER A 44 0.40 -0.46 10.27
C SER A 44 0.98 -0.42 8.84
N ARG A 45 0.48 -1.27 7.94
CA ARG A 45 0.93 -1.38 6.55
C ARG A 45 -0.05 -0.72 5.56
N PHE A 46 -1.12 -0.10 6.05
CA PHE A 46 -2.20 0.44 5.23
C PHE A 46 -1.73 1.50 4.21
N PHE A 47 -0.75 2.32 4.58
CA PHE A 47 -0.17 3.36 3.73
C PHE A 47 1.20 3.02 3.14
N GLU A 48 1.66 1.76 3.21
CA GLU A 48 2.98 1.35 2.72
C GLU A 48 3.18 1.60 1.21
N TYR A 49 2.10 1.53 0.41
CA TYR A 49 2.12 1.79 -1.04
C TYR A 49 2.66 3.20 -1.39
N ARG A 50 2.58 4.15 -0.46
CA ARG A 50 3.03 5.54 -0.68
C ARG A 50 4.54 5.59 -0.96
N ALA A 51 5.32 4.66 -0.41
CA ALA A 51 6.76 4.60 -0.65
C ALA A 51 7.10 4.27 -2.12
N TYR A 52 6.23 3.50 -2.80
CA TYR A 52 6.46 3.04 -4.18
C TYR A 52 5.73 3.88 -5.22
N ARG A 53 4.88 4.81 -4.81
CA ARG A 53 3.96 5.52 -5.70
C ARG A 53 4.65 6.32 -6.81
N SER A 54 5.85 6.87 -6.57
CA SER A 54 6.61 7.56 -7.63
C SER A 54 7.03 6.59 -8.74
N LEU A 55 7.53 5.42 -8.37
CA LEU A 55 7.98 4.40 -9.31
C LEU A 55 6.82 3.78 -10.09
N VAL A 56 5.72 3.46 -9.40
CA VAL A 56 4.52 2.90 -10.06
C VAL A 56 3.93 3.91 -11.06
N LYS A 57 3.91 5.21 -10.71
CA LYS A 57 3.47 6.26 -11.64
C LYS A 57 4.39 6.38 -12.86
N GLU A 58 5.69 6.25 -12.68
CA GLU A 58 6.66 6.27 -13.78
C GLU A 58 6.41 5.10 -14.74
N TYR A 59 6.25 3.87 -14.24
CA TYR A 59 5.93 2.72 -15.09
C TYR A 59 4.58 2.85 -15.78
N PHE A 60 3.57 3.37 -15.08
CA PHE A 60 2.26 3.64 -15.67
C PHE A 60 2.35 4.63 -16.83
N GLN A 61 3.14 5.70 -16.69
CA GLN A 61 3.38 6.67 -17.77
C GLN A 61 4.15 6.06 -18.96
N GLN A 62 4.92 5.01 -18.74
CA GLN A 62 5.64 4.27 -19.78
C GLN A 62 4.81 3.13 -20.41
N GLY A 63 3.54 2.99 -20.03
CA GLY A 63 2.60 2.04 -20.64
C GLY A 63 2.35 0.76 -19.84
N ALA A 64 2.91 0.62 -18.63
CA ALA A 64 2.54 -0.48 -17.73
C ALA A 64 1.09 -0.33 -17.26
N LYS A 65 0.40 -1.45 -17.07
CA LYS A 65 -0.91 -1.45 -16.41
C LYS A 65 -0.74 -1.32 -14.91
N TRP A 66 -1.63 -0.58 -14.26
CA TRP A 66 -1.60 -0.37 -12.82
C TRP A 66 -2.97 -0.64 -12.22
N THR A 67 -3.03 -1.63 -11.35
CA THR A 67 -4.24 -2.02 -10.62
C THR A 67 -4.02 -1.91 -9.13
N THR A 68 -5.03 -1.41 -8.42
CA THR A 68 -5.04 -1.40 -6.95
C THR A 68 -6.17 -2.29 -6.47
N ALA A 69 -5.87 -3.33 -5.72
CA ALA A 69 -6.91 -4.14 -5.11
C ALA A 69 -7.77 -3.29 -4.14
N PRO A 70 -9.06 -3.61 -3.96
CA PRO A 70 -9.92 -2.87 -3.06
C PRO A 70 -9.34 -2.82 -1.65
N LYS A 71 -9.16 -1.60 -1.13
CA LYS A 71 -8.61 -1.43 0.21
C LYS A 71 -9.62 -1.86 1.27
N PRO A 72 -9.20 -2.65 2.27
CA PRO A 72 -10.04 -3.02 3.39
C PRO A 72 -10.34 -1.79 4.24
N LEU A 73 -11.49 -1.78 4.94
CA LEU A 73 -11.78 -0.74 5.94
C LEU A 73 -10.92 -0.91 7.20
N MET A 74 -10.46 -2.13 7.48
CA MET A 74 -9.69 -2.48 8.68
C MET A 74 -10.43 -2.15 10.00
N SER A 75 -11.75 -2.19 9.99
CA SER A 75 -12.58 -2.07 11.19
C SER A 75 -12.37 -3.28 12.10
N ASP A 76 -12.65 -3.14 13.40
CA ASP A 76 -12.43 -4.22 14.38
C ASP A 76 -13.21 -5.51 14.07
N GLY A 77 -14.30 -5.42 13.28
CA GLY A 77 -15.07 -6.58 12.84
C GLY A 77 -14.46 -7.35 11.68
N MET A 78 -13.36 -6.89 11.08
CA MET A 78 -12.72 -7.52 9.92
C MET A 78 -11.76 -8.67 10.30
N ASP A 79 -11.23 -8.64 11.52
CA ASP A 79 -10.30 -9.64 12.02
C ASP A 79 -11.01 -10.91 12.56
N ASN A 80 -12.35 -10.96 12.52
CA ASN A 80 -13.20 -12.05 13.00
C ASN A 80 -13.87 -12.84 11.86
#